data_AF-A0A4S2J5J3-F1
#
_entry.id   AF-A0A4S2J5J3-F1
#
_cell.length_a   1.000
_cell.length_b   1.000
_cell.length_c   1.000
_cell.angle_alpha   90.00
_cell.angle_beta   90.00
_cell.angle_gamma   90.00
#
_symmetry.space_group_name_H-M   'P 1'
#
loop_
_entity.id
_entity.type
_entity.pdbx_description
1 polymer ?
#
loop_
_entity_poly.entity_id
_entity_poly.type
_entity_poly.pdbx_seq_one_letter_code
_entity_poly.pdbx_strand_id
1 'polypeptide(L)'
;MPDHSSYARRLCEIADALDAEFPPTDDALTPHPDTMNVIKDRHTKRGQLNHAVPEVLQFQRRIRRCNADTDIPHGDIVALALDAWLRAKGYRPDLKPPETEVL
;
A
#
# COMPACT_ATOMS: atom_id res chain seq x y z
N MET A 1 5.81 32.07 -34.82
CA MET A 1 5.64 31.52 -33.47
C MET A 1 5.12 30.10 -33.65
N PRO A 2 5.78 29.06 -33.11
CA PRO A 2 5.27 27.70 -33.21
C PRO A 2 3.90 27.64 -32.52
N ASP A 3 2.92 26.93 -33.09
CA ASP A 3 1.59 26.78 -32.50
C ASP A 3 1.66 25.88 -31.25
N HIS A 4 2.06 26.48 -30.13
CA HIS A 4 2.08 25.89 -28.80
C HIS A 4 0.70 25.38 -28.36
N SER A 5 -0.37 25.83 -29.03
CA SER A 5 -1.75 25.37 -28.85
C SER A 5 -1.92 23.88 -29.14
N SER A 6 -1.31 23.37 -30.21
CA SER A 6 -1.42 21.95 -30.59
C SER A 6 -0.71 21.03 -29.59
N TYR A 7 0.45 21.47 -29.11
CA TYR A 7 1.24 20.76 -28.11
C TYR A 7 0.58 20.78 -26.73
N ALA A 8 0.06 21.94 -26.31
CA ALA A 8 -0.70 22.05 -25.06
C ALA A 8 -1.94 21.16 -25.07
N ARG A 9 -2.67 21.13 -26.19
CA ARG A 9 -3.84 20.25 -26.34
C ARG A 9 -3.47 18.78 -26.20
N ARG A 10 -2.35 18.36 -26.81
CA ARG A 10 -1.88 16.97 -26.70
C ARG A 10 -1.43 16.60 -25.29
N LEU A 11 -0.85 17.54 -24.53
CA LEU A 11 -0.53 17.32 -23.13
C LEU A 11 -1.78 17.18 -22.26
N CYS A 12 -2.82 17.96 -22.51
CA CYS A 12 -4.11 17.80 -21.84
C CYS A 12 -4.74 16.45 -22.16
N GLU A 13 -4.76 16.03 -23.43
CA GLU A 13 -5.31 14.72 -23.83
C GLU A 13 -4.55 13.55 -23.17
N ILE A 14 -3.23 13.67 -22.97
CA ILE A 14 -2.43 12.68 -22.23
C ILE A 14 -2.75 12.71 -20.73
N ALA A 15 -2.89 13.90 -20.13
CA ALA A 15 -3.26 14.03 -18.73
C ALA A 15 -4.66 13.45 -18.45
N ASP A 16 -5.64 13.77 -19.30
CA ASP A 16 -7.00 13.25 -19.20
C ASP A 16 -7.05 11.73 -19.37
N ALA A 17 -6.22 11.16 -20.26
CA ALA A 17 -6.10 9.71 -20.43
C ALA A 17 -5.48 9.03 -19.19
N LEU A 18 -4.47 9.65 -18.58
CA LEU A 18 -3.85 9.16 -17.34
C LEU A 18 -4.83 9.25 -16.15
N ASP A 19 -5.58 10.34 -16.03
CA ASP A 19 -6.60 10.52 -14.99
C ASP A 19 -7.79 9.56 -15.18
N ALA A 20 -8.13 9.20 -16.42
CA ALA A 20 -9.16 8.21 -16.72
C ALA A 20 -8.72 6.76 -16.43
N GLU A 21 -7.42 6.45 -16.53
CA GLU A 21 -6.87 5.12 -16.23
C GLU A 21 -6.78 4.84 -14.72
N PHE A 22 -6.62 5.89 -13.90
CA PHE A 22 -6.49 5.76 -12.46
C PHE A 22 -7.66 6.45 -11.75
N PRO A 23 -8.80 5.76 -11.54
CA PRO A 23 -9.85 6.34 -10.71
C PRO A 23 -9.26 6.75 -9.35
N PRO A 24 -9.60 7.93 -8.83
CA PRO A 24 -9.14 8.36 -7.52
C PRO A 24 -9.64 7.32 -6.52
N THR A 25 -8.72 6.46 -6.13
CA THR A 25 -9.01 5.41 -5.17
C THR A 25 -8.92 6.13 -3.84
N ASP A 26 -10.02 6.78 -3.43
CA ASP A 26 -10.13 7.52 -2.17
C ASP A 26 -9.78 6.64 -0.94
N ASP A 27 -9.65 5.33 -1.13
CA ASP A 27 -9.24 4.34 -0.15
C ASP A 27 -7.88 3.65 -0.45
N ALA A 28 -7.03 4.21 -1.32
CA ALA A 28 -5.75 3.58 -1.71
C ALA A 28 -4.81 3.31 -0.53
N LEU A 29 -4.92 4.13 0.52
CA LEU A 29 -4.13 4.01 1.74
C LEU A 29 -4.87 3.28 2.87
N THR A 30 -6.14 2.91 2.65
CA THR A 30 -6.92 2.16 3.62
C THR A 30 -6.58 0.67 3.50
N PRO A 31 -6.06 0.04 4.58
CA PRO A 31 -5.68 -1.36 4.57
C PRO A 31 -6.84 -2.28 4.19
N HIS A 32 -6.55 -3.40 3.52
CA HIS A 32 -7.56 -4.41 3.20
C HIS A 32 -8.19 -4.98 4.49
N PRO A 33 -9.52 -5.18 4.58
CA PRO A 33 -10.14 -5.82 5.75
C PRO A 33 -9.54 -7.19 6.07
N ASP A 34 -9.24 -8.01 5.07
CA ASP A 34 -8.56 -9.28 5.26
C ASP A 34 -7.13 -9.12 5.81
N THR A 35 -6.38 -8.11 5.35
CA THR A 35 -5.07 -7.76 5.93
C THR A 35 -5.22 -7.37 7.41
N MET A 36 -6.28 -6.63 7.75
CA MET A 36 -6.61 -6.31 9.15
C MET A 36 -6.96 -7.56 9.96
N ASN A 37 -7.63 -8.55 9.38
CA ASN A 37 -7.98 -9.81 10.06
C ASN A 37 -6.72 -10.63 10.37
N VAL A 38 -5.79 -10.74 9.42
CA VAL A 38 -4.51 -11.46 9.61
C VAL A 38 -3.61 -10.76 10.64
N ILE A 39 -3.60 -9.42 10.65
CA ILE A 39 -2.82 -8.63 11.63
C ILE A 39 -3.38 -8.79 13.04
N LYS A 40 -4.71 -8.85 13.19
CA LYS A 40 -5.38 -9.04 14.50
C LYS A 40 -5.17 -10.44 15.07
N ASP A 41 -4.91 -11.44 14.23
CA ASP A 41 -4.60 -12.79 14.67
C ASP A 41 -3.21 -12.86 15.33
N ARG A 42 -3.21 -13.18 16.63
CA ARG A 42 -1.99 -13.27 17.45
C ARG A 42 -1.12 -14.49 17.11
N HIS A 43 -1.64 -15.45 16.34
CA HIS A 43 -0.93 -16.70 16.02
C HIS A 43 -0.23 -16.69 14.66
N THR A 44 -0.30 -15.58 13.91
CA THR A 44 0.35 -15.46 12.59
C THR A 44 1.88 -15.50 12.73
N LYS A 45 2.53 -16.48 12.08
CA LYS A 45 4.01 -16.57 12.01
C LYS A 45 4.57 -15.44 11.13
N ARG A 46 5.53 -14.67 11.65
CA ARG A 46 6.11 -13.49 10.97
C ARG A 46 7.53 -13.79 10.45
N GLY A 47 7.78 -13.53 9.17
CA GLY A 47 9.11 -13.63 8.55
C GLY A 47 9.96 -12.35 8.70
N GLN A 48 11.26 -12.42 8.37
CA GLN A 48 12.15 -11.25 8.36
C GLN A 48 12.15 -10.56 6.99
N LEU A 49 11.97 -9.22 6.97
CA LEU A 49 12.01 -8.39 5.75
C LEU A 49 13.42 -7.81 5.45
N ASN A 50 14.38 -7.97 6.37
CA ASN A 50 15.48 -7.01 6.52
C ASN A 50 16.62 -7.10 5.49
N HIS A 51 16.80 -8.20 4.75
CA HIS A 51 17.99 -8.36 3.90
C HIS A 51 17.95 -7.59 2.57
N ALA A 52 16.79 -7.08 2.14
CA ALA A 52 16.61 -6.49 0.81
C ALA A 52 16.61 -4.95 0.79
N VAL A 53 16.76 -4.27 1.93
CA VAL A 53 16.47 -2.84 2.04
C VAL A 53 17.76 -2.03 2.30
N PRO A 54 18.06 -0.99 1.52
CA PRO A 54 19.23 -0.13 1.74
C PRO A 54 19.22 0.56 3.11
N GLU A 55 20.33 0.45 3.86
CA GLU A 55 20.48 1.03 5.20
C GLU A 55 20.34 2.56 5.22
N VAL A 56 20.74 3.24 4.14
CA VAL A 56 20.65 4.71 3.99
C VAL A 56 19.22 5.24 4.14
N LEU A 57 18.20 4.41 3.86
CA LEU A 57 16.79 4.77 3.98
C LEU A 57 16.28 4.72 5.43
N GLN A 58 17.10 4.18 6.35
CA GLN A 58 16.88 4.16 7.80
C GLN A 58 15.47 3.67 8.21
N PHE A 59 14.92 2.69 7.49
CA PHE A 59 13.55 2.22 7.72
C PHE A 59 13.30 1.76 9.16
N GLN A 60 14.25 1.07 9.79
CA GLN A 60 14.12 0.66 11.19
C GLN A 60 13.92 1.86 12.13
N ARG A 61 14.66 2.95 11.92
CA ARG A 61 14.52 4.18 12.74
C ARG A 61 13.16 4.83 12.54
N ARG A 62 12.70 4.90 11.28
CA ARG A 62 11.39 5.48 10.93
C ARG A 62 10.24 4.66 11.48
N ILE A 63 10.32 3.34 11.39
CA ILE A 63 9.31 2.41 11.92
C ILE A 63 9.25 2.51 13.46
N ARG A 64 10.40 2.56 14.15
CA ARG A 64 10.44 2.78 15.60
C ARG A 64 9.77 4.09 16.02
N ARG A 65 10.01 5.18 15.28
CA ARG A 65 9.37 6.47 15.53
C ARG A 65 7.85 6.41 15.30
N CYS A 66 7.42 5.81 14.20
CA CYS A 66 6.01 5.65 13.89
C CYS A 66 5.28 4.79 14.94
N ASN A 67 5.91 3.73 15.43
CA ASN A 67 5.39 2.95 16.56
C ASN A 67 5.25 3.82 17.82
N ALA A 68 6.26 4.63 18.16
CA ALA A 68 6.18 5.52 19.31
C ALA A 68 5.05 6.56 19.18
N ASP A 69 4.76 7.01 17.96
CA ASP A 69 3.72 8.02 17.68
C ASP A 69 2.30 7.43 17.59
N THR A 70 2.14 6.14 17.23
CA THR A 70 0.84 5.53 16.88
C THR A 70 0.48 4.27 17.67
N ASP A 71 1.41 3.74 18.46
CA ASP A 71 1.32 2.45 19.19
C ASP A 71 1.15 1.21 18.30
N ILE A 72 1.28 1.34 16.97
CA ILE A 72 1.18 0.22 16.04
C ILE A 72 2.47 -0.62 16.06
N PRO A 73 2.42 -1.95 16.24
CA PRO A 73 3.62 -2.79 16.24
C PRO A 73 4.45 -2.66 14.94
N HIS A 74 5.77 -2.75 15.05
CA HIS A 74 6.68 -2.58 13.91
C HIS A 74 6.31 -3.44 12.68
N GLY A 75 5.94 -4.70 12.91
CA GLY A 75 5.55 -5.61 11.83
C GLY A 75 4.25 -5.22 11.16
N ASP A 76 3.32 -4.62 11.91
CA ASP A 76 2.02 -4.19 11.39
C ASP A 76 2.16 -2.90 10.59
N ILE A 77 3.01 -1.95 11.03
CA ILE A 77 3.34 -0.76 10.24
C ILE A 77 3.83 -1.15 8.83
N VAL A 78 4.71 -2.15 8.75
CA VAL A 78 5.24 -2.65 7.48
C VAL A 78 4.15 -3.34 6.66
N ALA A 79 3.37 -4.23 7.29
CA ALA A 79 2.32 -4.97 6.60
C ALA A 79 1.24 -4.04 6.02
N LEU A 80 0.78 -3.06 6.80
CA LEU A 80 -0.22 -2.08 6.38
C LEU A 80 0.30 -1.19 5.23
N ALA A 81 1.51 -0.66 5.36
CA ALA A 81 2.09 0.19 4.33
C ALA A 81 2.33 -0.57 3.01
N LEU A 82 2.78 -1.81 3.09
CA LEU A 82 3.04 -2.63 1.91
C LEU A 82 1.73 -3.11 1.26
N ASP A 83 0.73 -3.49 2.05
CA ASP A 83 -0.61 -3.86 1.57
C ASP A 83 -1.24 -2.70 0.79
N ALA A 84 -1.28 -1.51 1.37
CA ALA A 84 -1.80 -0.31 0.71
C ALA A 84 -1.08 -0.04 -0.63
N TRP A 85 0.26 -0.13 -0.64
CA TRP A 85 1.04 0.08 -1.85
C TRP A 85 0.77 -0.98 -2.93
N LEU A 86 0.72 -2.26 -2.56
CA LEU A 86 0.42 -3.36 -3.50
C LEU A 86 -0.99 -3.23 -4.07
N ARG A 87 -1.96 -2.84 -3.23
CA ARG A 87 -3.35 -2.64 -3.64
C ARG A 87 -3.50 -1.47 -4.62
N ALA A 88 -2.79 -0.36 -4.37
CA ALA A 88 -2.71 0.77 -5.29
C ALA A 88 -2.08 0.38 -6.65
N LYS A 89 -1.32 -0.71 -6.70
CA LYS A 89 -0.76 -1.30 -7.93
C LYS A 89 -1.63 -2.41 -8.55
N GLY A 90 -2.81 -2.68 -7.99
CA GLY A 90 -3.75 -3.69 -8.47
C GLY A 90 -3.52 -5.10 -7.88
N TYR A 91 -2.53 -5.27 -7.01
CA TYR A 91 -2.24 -6.56 -6.37
C TYR A 91 -3.00 -6.67 -5.05
N ARG A 92 -4.23 -7.17 -5.13
CA ARG A 92 -5.06 -7.45 -3.95
C ARG A 92 -4.65 -8.78 -3.29
N PRO A 93 -4.73 -8.90 -1.96
CA PRO A 93 -4.47 -10.17 -1.29
C PRO A 93 -5.51 -11.22 -1.71
N ASP A 94 -5.04 -12.41 -2.06
CA ASP A 94 -5.90 -13.58 -2.34
C ASP A 94 -6.02 -14.39 -1.04
N LEU A 95 -6.91 -13.94 -0.15
CA LEU A 95 -7.17 -14.61 1.11
C LEU A 95 -8.51 -15.35 1.00
N LYS A 96 -8.45 -16.69 1.13
CA LYS A 96 -9.68 -17.47 1.32
C LYS A 96 -10.34 -17.03 2.62
N PRO A 97 -11.67 -16.84 2.65
CA PRO A 97 -12.36 -16.58 3.90
C PRO A 97 -12.03 -17.71 4.89
N PRO A 98 -11.87 -17.40 6.18
CA PRO A 98 -11.64 -18.43 7.17
C PRO A 98 -12.79 -19.44 7.05
N GLU A 99 -12.45 -20.71 6.80
CA GLU A 99 -13.42 -21.79 6.84
C GLU A 99 -14.08 -21.72 8.21
N THR A 100 -15.35 -21.33 8.23
CA THR A 100 -16.18 -21.42 9.41
C THR A 100 -16.23 -22.91 9.74
N GLU A 101 -15.44 -23.35 10.73
CA GLU A 101 -15.62 -24.66 11.34
C GLU A 101 -17.05 -24.68 11.90
N VAL A 102 -17.95 -25.29 11.14
CA VAL A 102 -19.29 -25.64 11.60
C VAL A 102 -19.10 -26.81 12.57
N LEU A 103 -19.12 -26.50 13.86
CA LEU A 103 -19.36 -27.48 14.94
C LEU A 103 -20.86 -27.56 15.22
#